data_AF-A0A9P4Q1S4-F1
#
_entry.id   AF-A0A9P4Q1S4-F1
#
_cell.length_a   1.000
_cell.length_b   1.000
_cell.length_c   1.000
_cell.angle_alpha   90.00
_cell.angle_beta   90.00
_cell.angle_gamma   90.00
#
_symmetry.space_group_name_H-M   'P 1'
#
loop_
_entity.id
_entity.type
_entity.pdbx_description
1 polymer ?
#
loop_
_entity_poly.entity_id
_entity_poly.type
_entity_poly.pdbx_seq_one_letter_code
_entity_poly.pdbx_strand_id
1 'polypeptide(L)'
;MFRPALTSNGKCPSRILALPDAQETSDDPCDTGSDPAVLHSTVAENNWPVDLSLINDGWNVKTLANRYSPHSNAIKARARDARILLRQKIRELVRKGDVDAHVILVTHGGYLHYFTDDWEDSYLFPGTGWHNCETRSYTFEEDFMKDVDDEARLTETMESRQKRGKTYPMYNREKQLELFNVGMEGWESQGLQRPDRL
;
A
#
# COMPACT_ATOMS: atom_id res chain seq x y z
N MET A 1 19.14 -3.43 4.39
CA MET A 1 18.38 -2.15 4.40
C MET A 1 17.64 -1.94 5.73
N PHE A 2 16.83 -2.88 6.23
CA PHE A 2 16.04 -2.68 7.48
C PHE A 2 16.74 -3.02 8.80
N ARG A 3 18.01 -3.43 8.77
CA ARG A 3 18.74 -3.93 9.94
C ARG A 3 18.63 -2.99 11.16
N PRO A 4 18.82 -1.66 11.06
CA PRO A 4 18.68 -0.78 12.22
C PRO A 4 17.29 -0.82 12.86
N ALA A 5 16.21 -0.88 12.08
CA ALA A 5 14.85 -0.95 12.62
C ALA A 5 14.56 -2.31 13.28
N LEU A 6 15.05 -3.40 12.68
CA LEU A 6 14.81 -4.77 13.15
C LEU A 6 15.67 -5.17 14.36
N THR A 7 16.76 -4.44 14.64
CA THR A 7 17.72 -4.79 15.70
C THR A 7 17.87 -3.73 16.79
N SER A 8 17.26 -2.55 16.67
CA SER A 8 17.58 -1.41 17.55
C SER A 8 17.05 -1.56 18.97
N ASN A 9 15.79 -1.99 19.17
CA ASN A 9 15.14 -1.92 20.49
C ASN A 9 14.14 -3.05 20.81
N GLY A 10 14.08 -4.13 20.01
CA GLY A 10 13.18 -5.27 20.25
C GLY A 10 11.67 -5.01 20.11
N LYS A 11 11.23 -3.74 19.98
CA LYS A 11 9.82 -3.36 19.74
C LYS A 11 9.31 -3.87 18.38
N CYS A 12 10.13 -3.76 17.33
CA CYS A 12 9.77 -4.27 16.01
C CYS A 12 10.09 -5.77 15.94
N PRO A 13 9.10 -6.63 15.62
CA PRO A 13 9.38 -8.04 15.34
C PRO A 13 10.45 -8.15 14.25
N SER A 14 11.43 -9.03 14.44
CA SER A 14 12.50 -9.26 13.46
C SER A 14 12.03 -10.06 12.24
N ARG A 15 10.86 -9.73 11.67
CA ARG A 15 10.28 -10.39 10.50
C ARG A 15 9.46 -9.40 9.67
N ILE A 16 9.76 -9.35 8.37
CA ILE A 16 9.05 -8.56 7.35
C ILE A 16 8.06 -9.49 6.66
N LEU A 17 6.80 -9.12 6.53
CA LEU A 17 5.82 -9.89 5.77
C LEU A 17 5.77 -9.41 4.32
N ALA A 18 6.00 -10.29 3.36
CA ALA A 18 5.75 -10.00 1.96
C ALA A 18 4.24 -10.05 1.69
N LEU A 19 3.67 -8.93 1.22
CA LEU A 19 2.24 -8.79 0.97
C LEU A 19 2.00 -8.63 -0.54
N PRO A 20 1.55 -9.68 -1.26
CA PRO A 20 1.38 -9.62 -2.72
C PRO A 20 0.30 -8.61 -3.14
N ASP A 21 -0.72 -8.38 -2.30
CA ASP A 21 -1.77 -7.43 -2.62
C ASP A 21 -1.27 -5.98 -2.72
N ALA A 22 -0.12 -5.66 -2.11
CA ALA A 22 0.49 -4.34 -2.12
C ALA A 22 1.51 -4.11 -3.27
N GLN A 23 1.43 -4.90 -4.34
CA GLN A 23 2.19 -4.65 -5.57
C GLN A 23 1.60 -3.50 -6.40
N GLU A 24 2.43 -2.90 -7.27
CA GLU A 24 2.05 -1.80 -8.17
C GLU A 24 0.87 -2.18 -9.11
N THR A 25 0.32 -1.18 -9.77
CA THR A 25 -0.93 -1.23 -10.52
C THR A 25 -0.81 -1.92 -11.88
N SER A 26 0.23 -1.63 -12.67
CA SER A 26 0.32 -2.06 -14.07
C SER A 26 0.88 -3.48 -14.24
N ASP A 27 0.73 -4.05 -15.43
CA ASP A 27 1.35 -5.31 -15.84
C ASP A 27 2.73 -5.13 -16.50
N ASP A 28 3.33 -3.94 -16.39
CA ASP A 28 4.69 -3.71 -16.88
C ASP A 28 5.70 -4.63 -16.18
N PRO A 29 6.79 -5.04 -16.86
CA PRO A 29 7.79 -5.94 -16.26
C PRO A 29 8.40 -5.43 -14.94
N CYS A 30 8.46 -4.11 -14.74
CA CYS A 30 8.94 -3.51 -13.49
C CYS A 30 7.94 -3.61 -12.33
N ASP A 31 6.66 -3.85 -12.63
CA ASP A 31 5.56 -3.90 -11.68
C ASP A 31 5.11 -5.33 -11.35
N THR A 32 5.70 -6.32 -12.02
CA THR A 32 5.53 -7.74 -11.77
C THR A 32 6.72 -8.31 -11.00
N GLY A 33 6.47 -9.18 -10.03
CA GLY A 33 7.53 -9.84 -9.27
C GLY A 33 8.10 -11.11 -9.90
N SER A 34 9.08 -11.71 -9.23
CA SER A 34 9.64 -13.00 -9.61
C SER A 34 8.76 -14.18 -9.16
N ASP A 35 8.94 -15.34 -9.78
CA ASP A 35 8.27 -16.56 -9.34
C ASP A 35 8.58 -16.91 -7.87
N PRO A 36 7.63 -17.54 -7.14
CA PRO A 36 7.82 -17.87 -5.73
C PRO A 36 9.12 -18.63 -5.44
N ALA A 37 9.50 -19.60 -6.28
CA ALA A 37 10.73 -20.39 -6.11
C ALA A 37 12.02 -19.52 -6.19
N VAL A 38 12.01 -18.50 -7.06
CA VAL A 38 13.13 -17.56 -7.19
C VAL A 38 13.19 -16.66 -5.96
N LEU A 39 12.05 -16.17 -5.47
CA LEU A 39 12.00 -15.36 -4.24
C LEU A 39 12.47 -16.15 -3.01
N HIS A 40 12.01 -17.39 -2.85
CA HIS A 40 12.43 -18.27 -1.75
C HIS A 40 13.94 -18.51 -1.76
N SER A 41 14.51 -18.83 -2.92
CA SER A 41 15.96 -19.00 -3.08
C SER A 41 16.70 -17.71 -2.73
N THR A 42 16.28 -16.57 -3.27
CA THR A 42 16.88 -15.25 -3.02
C THR A 42 16.88 -14.88 -1.54
N VAL A 43 15.74 -15.05 -0.85
CA VAL A 43 15.60 -14.75 0.59
C VAL A 43 16.50 -15.66 1.43
N ALA A 44 16.57 -16.96 1.10
CA ALA A 44 17.41 -17.93 1.80
C ALA A 44 18.91 -17.65 1.61
N GLU A 45 19.35 -17.43 0.38
CA GLU A 45 20.75 -17.13 0.03
C GLU A 45 21.27 -15.88 0.75
N ASN A 46 20.41 -14.86 0.89
CA ASN A 46 20.77 -13.62 1.55
C ASN A 46 20.48 -13.59 3.06
N ASN A 47 19.94 -14.68 3.62
CA ASN A 47 19.50 -14.78 5.01
C ASN A 47 18.62 -13.59 5.44
N TRP A 48 17.66 -13.21 4.58
CA TRP A 48 16.76 -12.09 4.86
C TRP A 48 15.61 -12.52 5.77
N PRO A 49 15.20 -11.68 6.74
CA PRO A 49 14.11 -11.99 7.66
C PRO A 49 12.74 -11.73 7.02
N VAL A 50 12.47 -12.33 5.86
CA VAL A 50 11.24 -12.12 5.08
C VAL A 50 10.34 -13.35 5.17
N ASP A 51 9.09 -13.14 5.58
CA ASP A 51 8.01 -14.10 5.52
C ASP A 51 7.39 -14.09 4.12
N LEU A 52 7.52 -15.21 3.41
CA LEU A 52 6.92 -15.40 2.08
C LEU A 52 5.62 -16.23 2.14
N SER A 53 5.03 -16.45 3.33
CA SER A 53 3.85 -17.33 3.49
C SER A 53 2.60 -16.89 2.73
N LEU A 54 2.52 -15.64 2.27
CA LEU A 54 1.42 -15.14 1.42
C LEU A 54 1.74 -15.17 -0.07
N ILE A 55 2.98 -15.47 -0.45
CA ILE A 55 3.44 -15.51 -1.83
C ILE A 55 3.10 -16.89 -2.41
N ASN A 56 1.97 -16.94 -3.10
CA ASN A 56 1.46 -18.16 -3.75
C ASN A 56 1.79 -18.17 -5.25
N ASP A 57 1.65 -19.33 -5.88
CA ASP A 57 1.80 -19.45 -7.33
C ASP A 57 0.84 -18.49 -8.07
N GLY A 58 1.38 -17.80 -9.08
CA GLY A 58 0.64 -16.82 -9.87
C GLY A 58 0.50 -15.43 -9.24
N TRP A 59 1.12 -15.15 -8.08
CA TRP A 59 1.09 -13.81 -7.46
C TRP A 59 1.64 -12.71 -8.38
N ASN A 60 2.62 -13.06 -9.20
CA ASN A 60 3.31 -12.18 -10.14
C ASN A 60 2.63 -12.09 -11.52
N VAL A 61 1.55 -12.84 -11.75
CA VAL A 61 0.83 -12.83 -13.03
C VAL A 61 -0.31 -11.82 -12.95
N LYS A 62 -0.27 -10.78 -13.79
CA LYS A 62 -1.35 -9.79 -13.90
C LYS A 62 -2.09 -10.00 -15.20
N THR A 63 -3.38 -10.30 -15.12
CA THR A 63 -4.27 -10.41 -16.28
C THR A 63 -5.60 -9.76 -15.93
N LEU A 64 -6.36 -9.30 -16.92
CA LEU A 64 -7.66 -8.66 -16.66
C LEU A 64 -8.64 -9.52 -15.86
N ALA A 65 -8.50 -10.85 -15.94
CA ALA A 65 -9.41 -11.82 -15.34
C ALA A 65 -9.02 -12.29 -13.92
N ASN A 66 -7.85 -11.89 -13.39
CA ASN A 66 -7.37 -12.40 -12.11
C ASN A 66 -7.33 -11.33 -11.01
N ARG A 67 -7.01 -11.76 -9.79
CA ARG A 67 -6.93 -10.89 -8.59
C ARG A 67 -5.95 -9.71 -8.77
N TYR A 68 -4.88 -9.93 -9.53
CA TYR A 68 -3.81 -8.98 -9.74
C TYR A 68 -4.00 -8.14 -11.00
N SER A 69 -5.21 -8.17 -11.57
CA SER A 69 -5.59 -7.36 -12.72
C SER A 69 -5.20 -5.88 -12.54
N PRO A 70 -4.69 -5.23 -13.60
CA PRO A 70 -4.42 -3.79 -13.59
C PRO A 70 -5.69 -2.93 -13.61
N HIS A 71 -6.89 -3.52 -13.72
CA HIS A 71 -8.14 -2.76 -13.65
C HIS A 71 -8.37 -2.20 -12.24
N SER A 72 -8.81 -0.93 -12.15
CA SER A 72 -9.12 -0.24 -10.89
C SER A 72 -9.96 -1.05 -9.90
N ASN A 73 -10.93 -1.86 -10.34
CA ASN A 73 -11.76 -2.64 -9.42
C ASN A 73 -10.95 -3.71 -8.69
N ALA A 74 -10.04 -4.38 -9.38
CA ALA A 74 -9.15 -5.35 -8.77
C ALA A 74 -8.13 -4.67 -7.85
N ILE A 75 -7.57 -3.53 -8.26
CA ILE A 75 -6.64 -2.74 -7.43
C ILE A 75 -7.34 -2.26 -6.15
N LYS A 76 -8.57 -1.70 -6.24
CA LYS A 76 -9.37 -1.28 -5.08
C LYS A 76 -9.65 -2.44 -4.12
N ALA A 77 -9.97 -3.62 -4.65
CA ALA A 77 -10.19 -4.82 -3.84
C ALA A 77 -8.90 -5.26 -3.11
N ARG A 78 -7.75 -5.27 -3.81
CA ARG A 78 -6.44 -5.57 -3.19
C ARG A 78 -6.07 -4.55 -2.12
N ALA A 79 -6.27 -3.26 -2.40
CA ALA A 79 -6.06 -2.16 -1.46
C ALA A 79 -6.88 -2.32 -0.19
N ARG A 80 -8.16 -2.65 -0.32
CA ARG A 80 -9.04 -2.96 0.82
C ARG A 80 -8.52 -4.14 1.63
N ASP A 81 -8.25 -5.27 0.98
CA ASP A 81 -7.80 -6.49 1.66
C ASP A 81 -6.45 -6.28 2.36
N ALA A 82 -5.55 -5.48 1.77
CA ALA A 82 -4.31 -5.04 2.41
C ALA A 82 -4.57 -4.20 3.67
N ARG A 83 -5.48 -3.21 3.62
CA ARG A 83 -5.85 -2.41 4.82
C ARG A 83 -6.44 -3.28 5.93
N ILE A 84 -7.31 -4.24 5.58
CA ILE A 84 -7.88 -5.21 6.53
C ILE A 84 -6.76 -6.03 7.19
N LEU A 85 -5.80 -6.53 6.41
CA LEU A 85 -4.67 -7.29 6.95
C LEU A 85 -3.83 -6.43 7.91
N LEU A 86 -3.52 -5.18 7.56
CA LEU A 86 -2.77 -4.29 8.44
C LEU A 86 -3.54 -4.01 9.74
N ARG A 87 -4.86 -3.80 9.67
CA ARG A 87 -5.72 -3.69 10.85
C ARG A 87 -5.62 -4.93 11.74
N GLN A 88 -5.67 -6.12 11.14
CA GLN A 88 -5.50 -7.38 11.88
C GLN A 88 -4.11 -7.46 12.54
N LYS A 89 -3.04 -7.06 11.85
CA LYS A 89 -1.69 -7.03 12.41
C LYS A 89 -1.53 -6.06 13.58
N ILE A 90 -2.13 -4.87 13.50
CA ILE A 90 -2.16 -3.94 14.63
C ILE A 90 -2.93 -4.55 15.81
N ARG A 91 -4.09 -5.16 15.58
CA ARG A 91 -4.85 -5.86 16.64
C ARG A 91 -4.04 -6.98 17.29
N GLU A 92 -3.29 -7.76 16.51
CA GLU A 92 -2.39 -8.81 17.03
C GLU A 92 -1.31 -8.21 17.97
N LEU A 93 -0.71 -7.08 17.59
CA LEU A 93 0.28 -6.38 18.42
C LEU A 93 -0.35 -5.85 19.72
N VAL A 94 -1.50 -5.20 19.65
CA VAL A 94 -2.23 -4.68 20.81
C VAL A 94 -2.61 -5.79 21.78
N ARG A 95 -3.12 -6.93 21.28
CA ARG A 95 -3.45 -8.10 22.11
C ARG A 95 -2.23 -8.71 22.80
N LYS A 96 -1.03 -8.53 22.22
CA LYS A 96 0.25 -8.93 22.85
C LYS A 96 0.77 -7.90 23.86
N GLY A 97 0.03 -6.82 24.09
CA GLY A 97 0.35 -5.78 25.08
C GLY A 97 1.06 -4.55 24.51
N ASP A 98 1.20 -4.42 23.18
CA ASP A 98 1.73 -3.18 22.59
C ASP A 98 0.67 -2.08 22.61
N VAL A 99 0.82 -1.13 23.53
CA VAL A 99 -0.09 0.01 23.70
C VAL A 99 0.13 1.14 22.68
N ASP A 100 1.19 1.04 21.86
CA ASP A 100 1.58 2.02 20.84
C ASP A 100 2.03 1.25 19.59
N ALA A 101 1.11 0.44 19.07
CA ALA A 101 1.35 -0.45 17.94
C ALA A 101 1.34 0.31 16.61
N HIS A 102 2.41 0.18 15.84
CA HIS A 102 2.57 0.76 14.51
C HIS A 102 2.92 -0.32 13.49
N VAL A 103 2.44 -0.17 12.26
CA VAL A 103 2.84 -1.00 11.12
C VAL A 103 3.30 -0.10 9.98
N ILE A 104 4.36 -0.53 9.30
CA ILE A 104 4.92 0.16 8.14
C ILE A 104 4.61 -0.69 6.91
N LEU A 105 3.99 -0.07 5.90
CA LEU A 105 3.85 -0.64 4.56
C LEU A 105 4.87 0.04 3.63
N VAL A 106 5.69 -0.77 2.96
CA VAL A 106 6.57 -0.31 1.88
C VAL A 106 5.98 -0.81 0.57
N THR A 107 5.64 0.10 -0.33
CA THR A 107 4.91 -0.19 -1.57
C THR A 107 5.18 0.89 -2.62
N HIS A 108 4.38 0.96 -3.67
CA HIS A 108 4.61 1.73 -4.88
C HIS A 108 3.66 2.92 -5.03
N GLY A 109 4.07 3.92 -5.80
CA GLY A 109 3.42 5.23 -5.88
C GLY A 109 2.01 5.17 -6.47
N GLY A 110 1.80 4.47 -7.59
CA GLY A 110 0.48 4.39 -8.23
C GLY A 110 -0.52 3.64 -7.34
N TYR A 111 -0.07 2.54 -6.74
CA TYR A 111 -0.86 1.75 -5.79
C TYR A 111 -1.23 2.53 -4.52
N LEU A 112 -0.37 3.42 -4.02
CA LEU A 112 -0.63 4.17 -2.79
C LEU A 112 -1.92 4.99 -2.85
N HIS A 113 -2.30 5.54 -4.01
CA HIS A 113 -3.57 6.26 -4.15
C HIS A 113 -4.79 5.38 -3.90
N TYR A 114 -4.76 4.13 -4.38
CA TYR A 114 -5.82 3.16 -4.12
C TYR A 114 -5.80 2.69 -2.66
N PHE A 115 -4.61 2.51 -2.11
CA PHE A 115 -4.42 2.08 -0.74
C PHE A 115 -4.90 3.14 0.27
N THR A 116 -4.61 4.42 0.05
CA THR A 116 -4.96 5.50 0.98
C THR A 116 -6.27 6.21 0.64
N ASP A 117 -6.84 5.96 -0.55
CA ASP A 117 -7.98 6.70 -1.11
C ASP A 117 -7.73 8.22 -1.14
N ASP A 118 -6.47 8.61 -1.38
CA ASP A 118 -6.04 10.00 -1.51
C ASP A 118 -5.50 10.24 -2.93
N TRP A 119 -6.27 11.00 -3.71
CA TRP A 119 -6.01 11.32 -5.11
C TRP A 119 -5.48 12.74 -5.29
N GLU A 120 -5.34 13.50 -4.21
CA GLU A 120 -4.73 14.82 -4.25
C GLU A 120 -3.30 14.72 -4.82
N ASP A 121 -3.02 15.52 -5.85
CA ASP A 121 -1.73 15.57 -6.53
C ASP A 121 -1.29 14.25 -7.19
N SER A 122 -2.20 13.29 -7.37
CA SER A 122 -1.90 11.96 -7.95
C SER A 122 -1.31 11.99 -9.37
N TYR A 123 -1.46 13.10 -10.08
CA TYR A 123 -0.89 13.32 -11.40
C TYR A 123 0.53 13.93 -11.37
N LEU A 124 1.06 14.31 -10.20
CA LEU A 124 2.45 14.76 -10.09
C LEU A 124 3.42 13.56 -10.14
N PHE A 125 4.69 13.82 -10.43
CA PHE A 125 5.78 12.82 -10.44
C PHE A 125 5.38 11.50 -11.12
N PRO A 126 5.41 11.45 -12.47
CA PRO A 126 4.79 10.42 -13.30
C PRO A 126 3.75 9.52 -12.61
N GLY A 127 2.56 10.09 -12.35
CA GLY A 127 1.41 9.36 -11.85
C GLY A 127 1.50 8.80 -10.42
N THR A 128 2.28 9.45 -9.55
CA THR A 128 2.41 9.00 -8.16
C THR A 128 2.13 10.09 -7.12
N GLY A 129 2.48 11.35 -7.36
CA GLY A 129 2.41 12.36 -6.29
C GLY A 129 3.23 12.01 -5.02
N TRP A 130 4.13 11.01 -5.09
CA TRP A 130 5.00 10.55 -4.01
C TRP A 130 6.46 10.68 -4.45
N HIS A 131 7.33 11.19 -3.59
CA HIS A 131 8.77 11.17 -3.81
C HIS A 131 9.33 9.79 -3.48
N ASN A 132 10.45 9.43 -4.10
CA ASN A 132 11.13 8.18 -3.76
C ASN A 132 11.51 8.15 -2.27
N CYS A 133 11.16 7.07 -1.57
CA CYS A 133 11.33 6.92 -0.12
C CYS A 133 10.60 7.98 0.73
N GLU A 134 9.58 8.65 0.19
CA GLU A 134 8.71 9.52 0.98
C GLU A 134 7.98 8.70 2.05
N THR A 135 7.80 9.29 3.23
CA THR A 135 7.04 8.68 4.32
C THR A 135 5.86 9.57 4.68
N ARG A 136 4.68 8.95 4.77
CA ARG A 136 3.46 9.58 5.27
C ARG A 136 2.88 8.71 6.38
N SER A 137 2.18 9.34 7.33
CA SER A 137 1.53 8.63 8.44
C SER A 137 0.03 8.76 8.37
N TYR A 138 -0.66 7.65 8.69
CA TYR A 138 -2.11 7.51 8.59
C TYR A 138 -2.67 6.88 9.85
N THR A 139 -3.94 7.15 10.12
CA THR A 139 -4.74 6.44 11.13
C THR A 139 -5.97 5.85 10.49
N PHE A 140 -6.53 4.77 11.05
CA PHE A 140 -7.84 4.30 10.65
C PHE A 140 -8.90 5.37 10.91
N GLU A 141 -9.84 5.56 9.98
CA GLU A 141 -10.96 6.50 10.15
C GLU A 141 -11.81 6.10 11.35
N GLU A 142 -12.09 4.81 11.46
CA GLU A 142 -12.87 4.21 12.55
C GLU A 142 -11.97 3.52 13.57
N ASP A 143 -12.50 3.27 14.76
CA ASP A 143 -11.83 2.48 15.80
C ASP A 143 -11.42 1.12 15.25
N PHE A 144 -10.12 0.93 15.07
CA PHE A 144 -9.56 -0.27 14.46
C PHE A 144 -9.84 -1.53 15.28
N MET A 145 -10.28 -1.45 16.55
CA MET A 145 -10.69 -2.61 17.36
C MET A 145 -12.11 -3.09 17.07
N LYS A 146 -12.91 -2.30 16.34
CA LYS A 146 -14.28 -2.65 15.96
C LYS A 146 -14.36 -3.05 14.49
N ASP A 147 -15.26 -3.96 14.18
CA ASP A 147 -15.57 -4.37 12.80
C ASP A 147 -16.81 -3.61 12.29
N VAL A 148 -16.71 -2.28 12.29
CA VAL A 148 -17.78 -1.37 11.82
C VAL A 148 -17.50 -0.79 10.43
N ASP A 149 -16.25 -0.87 9.98
CA ASP A 149 -15.82 -0.44 8.65
C ASP A 149 -15.21 -1.61 7.90
N ASP A 150 -15.95 -2.12 6.92
CA ASP A 150 -15.51 -3.21 6.06
C ASP A 150 -14.40 -2.78 5.10
N GLU A 151 -14.22 -1.48 4.88
CA GLU A 151 -13.20 -0.95 3.97
C GLU A 151 -11.86 -0.64 4.66
N ALA A 152 -11.85 -0.65 5.99
CA ALA A 152 -10.70 -0.35 6.86
C ALA A 152 -9.97 0.94 6.44
N ARG A 153 -10.72 2.01 6.14
CA ARG A 153 -10.23 3.26 5.54
C ARG A 153 -9.22 3.98 6.43
N LEU A 154 -8.40 4.78 5.78
CA LEU A 154 -7.31 5.52 6.39
C LEU A 154 -7.49 7.02 6.14
N THR A 155 -7.13 7.85 7.12
CA THR A 155 -6.94 9.28 6.94
C THR A 155 -5.48 9.64 7.20
N GLU A 156 -4.89 10.46 6.33
CA GLU A 156 -3.54 10.98 6.57
C GLU A 156 -3.55 11.89 7.81
N THR A 157 -2.55 11.77 8.67
CA THR A 157 -2.44 12.62 9.86
C THR A 157 -2.10 14.06 9.46
N MET A 158 -2.53 15.03 10.28
CA MET A 158 -2.17 16.43 10.06
C MET A 158 -0.65 16.68 10.10
N GLU A 159 0.09 15.97 10.96
CA GLU A 159 1.55 16.08 11.03
C GLU A 159 2.21 15.64 9.71
N SER A 160 1.77 14.52 9.14
CA SER A 160 2.23 14.04 7.83
C SER A 160 1.93 15.05 6.72
N ARG A 161 0.70 15.58 6.70
CA ARG A 161 0.27 16.58 5.72
C ARG A 161 1.13 17.84 5.78
N GLN A 162 1.42 18.34 6.98
CA GLN A 162 2.27 19.51 7.20
C GLN A 162 3.70 19.29 6.68
N LYS A 163 4.28 18.09 6.86
CA LYS A 163 5.62 17.76 6.34
C LYS A 163 5.73 17.88 4.82
N ARG A 164 4.64 17.66 4.10
CA ARG A 164 4.56 17.84 2.64
C ARG A 164 3.89 19.16 2.20
N GLY A 165 3.80 20.14 3.10
CA GLY A 165 3.33 21.50 2.79
C GLY A 165 1.81 21.68 2.75
N LYS A 166 1.02 20.72 3.23
CA LYS A 166 -0.45 20.81 3.28
C LYS A 166 -0.91 21.28 4.66
N THR A 167 -1.64 22.38 4.71
CA THR A 167 -2.11 23.03 5.96
C THR A 167 -3.57 22.71 6.31
N TYR A 168 -4.20 21.83 5.55
CA TYR A 168 -5.60 21.40 5.68
C TYR A 168 -5.69 19.87 5.79
N PRO A 169 -6.77 19.31 6.37
CA PRO A 169 -6.98 17.87 6.43
C PRO A 169 -7.15 17.24 5.05
N MET A 170 -7.10 15.91 4.99
CA MET A 170 -7.42 15.17 3.76
C MET A 170 -8.83 15.56 3.27
N TYR A 171 -9.00 15.66 1.96
CA TYR A 171 -10.30 15.98 1.37
C TYR A 171 -11.33 14.88 1.66
N ASN A 172 -12.60 15.27 1.73
CA ASN A 172 -13.69 14.32 1.91
C ASN A 172 -13.89 13.42 0.68
N ARG A 173 -14.72 12.38 0.83
CA ARG A 173 -14.93 11.34 -0.20
C ARG A 173 -15.46 11.90 -1.53
N GLU A 174 -16.39 12.84 -1.47
CA GLU A 174 -16.93 13.48 -2.67
C GLU A 174 -15.82 14.15 -3.47
N LYS A 175 -14.96 14.91 -2.78
CA LYS A 175 -13.83 15.57 -3.43
C LYS A 175 -12.76 14.57 -3.90
N GLN A 176 -12.52 13.48 -3.18
CA GLN A 176 -11.60 12.43 -3.63
C GLN A 176 -12.08 11.73 -4.91
N LEU A 177 -13.40 11.57 -5.11
CA LEU A 177 -13.95 11.05 -6.36
C LEU A 177 -13.73 11.99 -7.55
N GLU A 178 -13.84 13.31 -7.34
CA GLU A 178 -13.47 14.29 -8.36
C GLU A 178 -11.97 14.20 -8.69
N LEU A 179 -11.12 14.16 -7.66
CA LEU A 179 -9.67 14.09 -7.81
C LEU A 179 -9.21 12.79 -8.45
N PHE A 180 -9.91 11.67 -8.23
CA PHE A 180 -9.68 10.41 -8.94
C PHE A 180 -9.78 10.60 -10.44
N ASN A 181 -10.86 11.24 -10.93
CA ASN A 181 -11.04 11.46 -12.37
C ASN A 181 -9.94 12.35 -12.95
N VAL A 182 -9.58 13.42 -12.23
CA VAL A 182 -8.45 14.30 -12.61
C VAL A 182 -7.13 13.52 -12.63
N GLY A 183 -6.90 12.65 -11.65
CA GLY A 183 -5.74 11.77 -11.58
C GLY A 183 -5.66 10.84 -12.79
N MET A 184 -6.74 10.15 -13.12
CA MET A 184 -6.80 9.26 -14.28
C MET A 184 -6.51 10.00 -15.60
N GLU A 185 -7.12 11.18 -15.81
CA GLU A 185 -6.82 12.02 -16.98
C GLU A 185 -5.36 12.48 -17.01
N GLY A 186 -4.83 12.89 -15.85
CA GLY A 186 -3.44 13.27 -15.68
C GLY A 186 -2.47 12.13 -16.02
N TRP A 187 -2.79 10.90 -15.62
CA TRP A 187 -2.00 9.71 -15.92
C TRP A 187 -1.95 9.44 -17.43
N GLU A 188 -3.10 9.45 -18.10
CA GLU A 188 -3.19 9.26 -19.56
C GLU A 188 -2.43 10.35 -20.32
N SER A 189 -2.53 11.62 -19.88
CA SER A 189 -1.79 12.73 -20.49
C SER A 189 -0.26 12.56 -20.42
N GLN A 190 0.22 11.74 -19.48
CA GLN A 190 1.63 11.39 -19.30
C GLN A 190 2.02 10.08 -20.00
N GLY A 191 1.09 9.44 -20.70
CA GLY A 191 1.30 8.16 -21.38
C GLY A 191 1.18 6.94 -20.47
N LEU A 192 0.66 7.11 -19.25
CA LEU A 192 0.41 6.01 -18.32
C LEU A 192 -0.92 5.32 -18.62
N GLN A 193 -1.04 4.07 -18.19
CA GLN A 193 -2.27 3.29 -18.31
C GLN A 193 -3.45 3.98 -17.61
N ARG A 194 -4.67 3.71 -18.09
CA ARG A 194 -5.95 4.13 -17.49
C ARG A 194 -6.65 2.94 -16.82
N PRO A 195 -6.31 2.57 -15.56
CA PRO A 195 -6.95 1.46 -14.86
C PRO A 195 -8.48 1.51 -14.79
N ASP A 196 -9.08 2.70 -14.90
CA ASP A 196 -10.53 2.92 -14.87
C ASP A 196 -11.23 2.57 -16.19
N ARG A 197 -10.47 2.34 -17.27
CA ARG A 197 -10.97 2.06 -18.62
C ARG A 197 -10.55 0.67 -19.16
N LEU A 198 -9.92 -0.17 -18.33
CA LEU A 198 -9.48 -1.52 -18.68
C LEU A 198 -10.62 -2.54 -18.65
#